data_AF-A0A318IY03-F1
#
_entry.id   AF-A0A318IY03-F1
#
_cell.length_a   1.000
_cell.length_b   1.000
_cell.length_c   1.000
_cell.angle_alpha   90.00
_cell.angle_beta   90.00
_cell.angle_gamma   90.00
#
_symmetry.space_group_name_H-M   'P 1'
#
loop_
_entity.id
_entity.type
_entity.pdbx_description
1 polymer ?
#
loop_
_entity_poly.entity_id
_entity_poly.type
_entity_poly.pdbx_seq_one_letter_code
_entity_poly.pdbx_strand_id
1 'polypeptide(L)'
;MKIEIKGFIVYGCYEHEARCGDNPYFSFKDYEPNGESFVTVRPETLSLEVPDDFDPRPEMVERLKAEKERIKAEFQMRVTQIDAQIQSLLAIEA
;
A
#
# COMPACT_ATOMS: atom_id res chain seq x y z
N MET A 1 -20.45 -2.38 16.88
CA MET A 1 -20.69 -0.93 16.73
C MET A 1 -21.15 -0.63 15.31
N LYS A 2 -22.39 -0.14 15.18
CA LYS A 2 -22.90 0.38 13.91
C LYS A 2 -22.29 1.75 13.63
N ILE A 3 -21.73 1.93 12.44
CA ILE A 3 -21.23 3.23 11.97
C ILE A 3 -21.87 3.61 10.64
N GLU A 4 -22.12 4.91 10.49
CA GLU A 4 -22.55 5.51 9.22
C GLU A 4 -21.47 6.44 8.71
N ILE A 5 -21.02 6.21 7.48
CA ILE A 5 -20.00 7.02 6.82
C ILE A 5 -20.66 7.69 5.62
N LYS A 6 -20.78 9.02 5.68
CA LYS A 6 -21.24 9.84 4.56
C LYS A 6 -20.06 10.17 3.68
N GLY A 7 -20.22 10.05 2.37
CA GLY A 7 -19.15 10.29 1.43
C GLY A 7 -19.64 10.30 -0.01
N PHE A 8 -18.72 10.01 -0.92
CA PHE A 8 -18.94 10.10 -2.36
C PHE A 8 -18.32 8.91 -3.05
N ILE A 9 -19.06 8.34 -4.01
CA ILE A 9 -18.49 7.43 -4.99
C ILE A 9 -17.85 8.28 -6.08
N VAL A 10 -16.59 8.01 -6.35
CA VAL A 10 -15.79 8.74 -7.34
C VAL A 10 -15.33 7.78 -8.42
N TYR A 11 -15.29 8.30 -9.64
CA TYR A 11 -14.66 7.67 -10.80
C TYR A 11 -13.32 8.36 -11.03
N GLY A 12 -12.26 7.59 -11.20
CA GLY A 12 -10.93 8.13 -11.48
C GLY A 12 -10.13 7.25 -12.44
N CYS A 13 -9.04 7.82 -12.93
CA CYS A 13 -7.94 7.12 -13.57
C CYS A 13 -6.68 7.29 -12.72
N TYR A 14 -5.74 6.36 -12.84
CA TYR A 14 -4.48 6.51 -12.10
C TYR A 14 -3.61 7.59 -12.75
N GLU A 15 -2.90 8.38 -11.94
CA GLU A 15 -2.06 9.49 -12.43
C GLU A 15 -0.97 9.06 -13.42
N HIS A 16 -0.58 7.79 -13.40
CA HIS A 16 0.40 7.22 -14.32
C HIS A 16 -0.19 6.73 -15.66
N GLU A 17 -1.50 6.89 -15.87
CA GLU A 17 -2.15 6.50 -17.12
C GLU A 17 -2.11 7.64 -18.15
N ALA A 18 -1.68 7.32 -19.37
CA ALA A 18 -1.58 8.29 -20.46
C ALA A 18 -2.95 8.81 -20.92
N ARG A 19 -4.03 8.07 -20.67
CA ARG A 19 -5.41 8.45 -20.99
C ARG A 19 -6.37 7.94 -19.93
N CYS A 20 -7.24 8.82 -19.48
CA CYS A 20 -8.29 8.47 -18.55
C CYS A 20 -9.31 7.55 -19.26
N GLY A 21 -9.46 6.31 -18.79
CA GLY A 21 -10.43 5.33 -19.32
C GLY A 21 -9.86 3.97 -19.73
N ASP A 22 -8.54 3.79 -19.79
CA ASP A 22 -7.94 2.49 -20.11
C ASP A 22 -8.07 1.50 -18.94
N ASN A 23 -8.07 1.97 -17.70
CA ASN A 23 -8.32 1.16 -16.51
C ASN A 23 -9.01 1.99 -15.41
N PRO A 24 -10.31 2.29 -15.57
CA PRO A 24 -11.04 3.11 -14.62
C PRO A 24 -11.22 2.40 -13.29
N TYR A 25 -11.20 3.15 -12.19
CA TYR A 25 -11.56 2.64 -10.87
C TYR A 25 -12.68 3.46 -10.25
N PHE A 26 -13.45 2.77 -9.40
CA PHE A 26 -14.38 3.40 -8.48
C PHE A 26 -13.79 3.35 -7.07
N SER A 27 -13.91 4.43 -6.32
CA SER A 27 -13.56 4.44 -4.90
C SER A 27 -14.59 5.22 -4.09
N PHE A 28 -14.67 4.91 -2.80
CA PHE A 28 -15.43 5.70 -1.84
C PHE A 28 -14.48 6.67 -1.13
N LYS A 29 -14.88 7.93 -1.03
CA LYS A 29 -14.20 8.97 -0.25
C LYS A 29 -15.17 9.49 0.79
N ASP A 30 -14.76 9.54 2.04
CA ASP A 30 -15.52 10.12 3.16
C ASP A 30 -15.47 11.66 3.19
N TYR A 31 -14.89 12.27 2.17
CA TYR A 31 -14.81 13.71 1.93
C TYR A 31 -15.17 14.02 0.47
N GLU A 32 -15.63 15.24 0.22
CA GLU A 32 -15.89 15.70 -1.15
C GLU A 32 -14.57 15.91 -1.89
N PRO A 33 -14.28 15.15 -2.95
CA PRO A 33 -13.04 15.31 -3.71
C PRO A 33 -13.07 16.63 -4.48
N ASN A 34 -11.97 17.38 -4.45
CA ASN A 34 -11.84 18.69 -5.10
C ASN A 34 -10.68 18.76 -6.11
N GLY A 35 -10.20 17.61 -6.61
CA GLY A 35 -9.09 17.52 -7.56
C GLY A 35 -9.54 17.20 -8.99
N GLU A 36 -8.74 17.63 -9.98
CA GLU A 36 -9.01 17.41 -11.42
C GLU A 36 -8.92 15.93 -11.85
N SER A 37 -8.27 15.08 -11.05
CA SER A 37 -8.02 13.66 -11.35
C SER A 37 -9.20 12.73 -11.09
N PHE A 38 -10.31 13.24 -10.53
CA PHE A 38 -11.47 12.43 -10.17
C PHE A 38 -12.78 13.16 -10.52
N VAL A 39 -13.80 12.38 -10.84
CA VAL A 39 -15.16 12.88 -11.03
C VAL A 39 -16.06 12.25 -9.98
N THR A 40 -16.76 13.09 -9.22
CA THR A 40 -17.81 12.62 -8.31
C THR A 40 -18.95 12.03 -9.12
N VAL A 41 -19.24 10.75 -8.88
CA VAL A 41 -20.36 10.04 -9.51
C VAL A 41 -21.65 10.36 -8.76
N ARG A 42 -21.63 10.18 -7.44
CA ARG A 42 -22.75 10.51 -6.55
C ARG A 42 -22.33 10.57 -5.08
N PRO A 43 -23.05 11.32 -4.23
CA PRO A 43 -23.02 11.11 -2.78
C PRO A 43 -23.52 9.71 -2.42
N GLU A 44 -22.97 9.13 -1.37
CA GLU A 44 -23.31 7.80 -0.85
C GLU A 44 -23.18 7.78 0.67
N THR A 45 -24.03 7.00 1.35
CA THR A 45 -23.88 6.76 2.79
C THR A 45 -23.76 5.27 3.04
N LEU A 46 -22.62 4.86 3.60
CA LEU A 46 -22.38 3.47 3.96
C LEU A 46 -22.80 3.25 5.42
N SER A 47 -23.67 2.27 5.64
CA SER A 47 -23.99 1.75 6.98
C SER A 47 -23.29 0.41 7.14
N LEU A 48 -22.38 0.32 8.10
CA LEU A 48 -21.63 -0.90 8.37
C LEU A 48 -21.63 -1.24 9.87
N GLU A 49 -21.67 -2.54 10.14
CA GLU A 49 -21.50 -3.11 11.47
C GLU A 49 -20.03 -3.47 11.66
N VAL A 50 -19.33 -2.74 12.52
CA VAL A 50 -17.96 -3.05 12.92
C VAL A 50 -18.00 -3.84 14.22
N PRO A 51 -17.34 -5.00 14.34
CA PRO A 51 -17.27 -5.72 15.62
C PRO A 51 -16.76 -4.82 16.75
N ASP A 52 -17.32 -4.95 17.96
CA ASP A 52 -16.92 -4.10 19.11
C ASP A 52 -15.48 -4.37 19.57
N ASP A 53 -14.96 -5.56 19.26
CA ASP A 53 -13.60 -6.01 19.51
C ASP A 53 -12.67 -5.83 18.31
N PHE A 54 -13.11 -5.08 17.28
CA PHE A 54 -12.29 -4.82 16.10
C PHE A 54 -11.01 -4.05 16.47
N ASP A 55 -9.87 -4.71 16.31
CA ASP A 55 -8.54 -4.14 16.45
C ASP A 55 -7.75 -4.37 15.16
N PRO A 56 -7.41 -3.32 14.39
CA PRO A 56 -6.65 -3.47 13.16
C PRO A 56 -5.15 -3.71 13.41
N ARG A 57 -4.66 -3.48 14.64
CA ARG A 57 -3.21 -3.50 14.96
C ARG A 57 -2.55 -4.86 14.71
N PRO A 58 -3.15 -6.02 15.07
CA PRO A 58 -2.52 -7.31 14.84
C PRO A 58 -2.18 -7.55 13.37
N GLU A 59 -3.11 -7.30 12.44
CA GLU A 59 -2.85 -7.46 11.01
C GLU A 59 -1.80 -6.47 10.49
N MET A 60 -1.85 -5.22 10.96
CA MET A 60 -0.83 -4.22 10.60
C MET A 60 0.57 -4.65 11.08
N VAL A 61 0.66 -5.20 12.29
CA VAL A 61 1.91 -5.71 12.87
C VAL A 61 2.43 -6.91 12.08
N GLU A 62 1.57 -7.85 11.70
CA GLU A 62 2.00 -9.01 10.90
C GLU A 62 2.50 -8.59 9.51
N ARG A 63 1.85 -7.62 8.85
CA ARG A 63 2.37 -7.04 7.59
C ARG A 63 3.75 -6.40 7.77
N LEU A 64 3.95 -5.64 8.85
CA LEU A 64 5.24 -5.01 9.15
C LEU A 64 6.32 -6.05 9.48
N LYS A 65 5.98 -7.14 10.17
CA LYS A 65 6.91 -8.25 10.42
C LYS A 65 7.31 -8.94 9.13
N ALA A 66 6.36 -9.25 8.25
CA ALA A 66 6.65 -9.85 6.96
C ALA A 66 7.59 -8.96 6.12
N GLU A 67 7.32 -7.66 6.05
CA GLU A 67 8.17 -6.71 5.34
C GLU A 67 9.57 -6.59 5.95
N LYS A 68 9.66 -6.58 7.29
CA LYS A 68 10.93 -6.59 8.01
C LYS A 68 11.77 -7.82 7.66
N GLU A 69 11.17 -9.01 7.63
CA GLU A 69 11.90 -10.24 7.28
C GLU A 69 12.33 -10.25 5.81
N ARG A 70 11.49 -9.73 4.89
CA ARG A 70 11.87 -9.54 3.49
C ARG A 70 13.12 -8.66 3.34
N ILE A 71 13.11 -7.48 3.96
CA ILE A 71 14.22 -6.53 3.91
C ILE A 71 15.49 -7.12 4.56
N LYS A 72 15.37 -7.82 5.69
CA LYS A 72 16.51 -8.49 6.31
C LYS A 72 17.15 -9.52 5.39
N ALA A 73 16.35 -10.33 4.69
CA ALA A 73 16.87 -11.31 3.75
C ALA A 73 17.63 -10.65 2.59
N GLU A 74 17.08 -9.58 2.02
CA GLU A 74 17.73 -8.79 0.96
C GLU A 74 19.04 -8.15 1.44
N PHE A 75 19.03 -7.59 2.63
CA PHE A 75 20.22 -7.00 3.25
C PHE A 75 21.30 -8.06 3.50
N GLN A 76 20.93 -9.20 4.09
CA GLN A 76 21.88 -10.29 4.36
C GLN A 76 22.48 -10.85 3.07
N MET A 77 21.67 -11.02 2.02
CA MET A 77 22.17 -11.41 0.70
C MET A 77 23.22 -10.39 0.20
N ARG A 78 22.95 -9.09 0.35
CA ARG A 78 23.88 -8.05 -0.07
C ARG A 78 25.18 -8.07 0.73
N VAL A 79 25.10 -8.30 2.04
CA VAL A 79 26.28 -8.48 2.90
C VAL A 79 27.12 -9.66 2.42
N THR A 80 26.50 -10.83 2.21
CA THR A 80 27.20 -12.02 1.70
C THR A 80 27.90 -11.78 0.37
N GLN A 81 27.27 -11.03 -0.55
CA GLN A 81 27.90 -10.66 -1.83
C GLN A 81 29.14 -9.78 -1.65
N ILE A 82 29.07 -8.81 -0.73
CA ILE A 82 30.19 -7.91 -0.42
C ILE A 82 31.32 -8.72 0.22
N ASP A 83 31.02 -9.61 1.16
CA ASP A 83 32.01 -10.48 1.80
C ASP A 83 32.73 -11.37 0.77
N ALA A 84 31.99 -11.91 -0.21
CA ALA A 84 32.58 -12.69 -1.30
C ALA A 84 33.51 -11.83 -2.18
N GLN A 85 33.14 -10.58 -2.46
CA GLN A 85 34.01 -9.64 -3.18
C GLN A 85 35.28 -9.33 -2.38
N ILE A 86 35.17 -9.09 -1.07
CA ILE A 86 36.31 -8.85 -0.18
C ILE A 86 37.25 -10.06 -0.16
N GLN A 87 36.72 -11.26 0.04
CA GLN A 87 37.51 -12.50 0.05
C GLN A 87 38.24 -12.71 -1.28
N SER A 88 37.56 -12.46 -2.40
CA SER A 88 38.16 -12.53 -3.73
C SER A 88 39.36 -11.58 -3.86
N LEU A 89 39.27 -10.35 -3.35
CA LEU A 89 40.36 -9.38 -3.38
C LEU A 89 41.54 -9.75 -2.47
N LEU A 90 41.26 -10.28 -1.27
CA LEU A 90 42.30 -10.70 -0.32
C LEU A 90 43.04 -11.96 -0.77
N ALA A 91 42.39 -12.84 -1.54
CA ALA A 91 42.98 -14.09 -2.02
C ALA A 91 44.05 -13.90 -3.13
N ILE A 92 44.29 -12.67 -3.61
CA ILE A 92 45.21 -12.37 -4.71
C ILE A 92 46.68 -12.24 -4.23
N GLU A 93 46.96 -12.35 -2.92
CA GLU A 93 48.31 -12.28 -2.35
C GLU A 93 49.07 -13.63 -2.20
N ALA A 94 48.66 -14.70 -2.91
CA ALA A 94 49.34 -16.01 -2.88
C ALA A 94 50.11 -16.33 -4.16
#